data_AF-A0A964K702-F1
#
_entry.id   AF-A0A964K702-F1
#
_cell.length_a   1.000
_cell.length_b   1.000
_cell.length_c   1.000
_cell.angle_alpha   90.00
_cell.angle_beta   90.00
_cell.angle_gamma   90.00
#
_symmetry.space_group_name_H-M   'P 1'
#
loop_
_entity.id
_entity.type
_entity.pdbx_description
1 polymer ?
#
loop_
_entity_poly.entity_id
_entity_poly.type
_entity_poly.pdbx_seq_one_letter_code
_entity_poly.pdbx_strand_id
1 'polypeptide(L)' 'MQSSKTFYALAAVAALASSALAADNMQGITATTIKIGSLGPFSGEAAVFNPLNFGPEAYLRYINDKGGIHGRKFET' A
#
# COMPACT_ATOMS: atom_id res chain seq x y z
N MET A 1 5.05 -3.74 42.97
CA MET A 1 4.68 -2.52 42.20
C MET A 1 5.38 -2.35 40.85
N GLN A 2 6.46 -3.07 40.53
CA GLN A 2 7.13 -2.96 39.21
C GLN A 2 6.45 -3.80 38.12
N SER A 3 5.96 -5.01 38.44
CA SER A 3 5.33 -5.94 37.48
C SER A 3 4.09 -5.39 36.79
N SER A 4 3.27 -4.63 37.52
CA SER A 4 2.05 -4.02 36.98
C SER A 4 2.36 -2.96 35.91
N LYS A 5 3.41 -2.14 36.10
CA LYS A 5 3.81 -1.12 35.11
C LYS A 5 4.33 -1.75 33.82
N THR A 6 5.10 -2.84 33.92
CA THR A 6 5.58 -3.60 32.76
C THR A 6 4.42 -4.25 31.99
N PHE A 7 3.40 -4.73 32.71
CA PHE A 7 2.20 -5.30 32.10
C PHE A 7 1.39 -4.27 31.30
N TYR A 8 1.20 -3.06 31.87
CA TYR A 8 0.53 -1.96 31.16
C TYR A 8 1.34 -1.46 29.95
N ALA A 9 2.67 -1.41 30.06
CA ALA A 9 3.53 -1.04 28.94
C ALA A 9 3.44 -2.06 27.78
N LEU A 10 3.41 -3.36 28.09
CA LEU A 10 3.28 -4.42 27.09
C LEU A 10 1.89 -4.40 26.42
N ALA A 11 0.84 -4.17 27.20
CA ALA A 11 -0.52 -4.03 26.69
C ALA A 11 -0.68 -2.82 25.74
N ALA A 12 -0.03 -1.69 26.04
CA ALA A 12 -0.05 -0.51 25.19
C ALA A 12 0.63 -0.75 23.83
N VAL A 13 1.74 -1.50 23.80
CA VAL A 13 2.41 -1.89 22.54
C VAL A 13 1.56 -2.84 21.72
N ALA A 14 0.89 -3.81 22.35
CA ALA A 14 -0.01 -4.74 21.65
C ALA A 14 -1.25 -4.04 21.05
N ALA A 15 -1.80 -3.05 21.75
CA ALA A 15 -2.93 -2.26 21.25
C ALA A 15 -2.56 -1.44 20.00
N LEU A 16 -1.34 -0.88 19.94
CA LEU A 16 -0.84 -0.16 18.76
C LEU A 16 -0.58 -1.07 17.55
N ALA A 17 -0.27 -2.35 17.77
CA ALA A 17 -0.10 -3.32 16.69
C ALA A 17 -1.44 -3.74 16.04
N SER A 18 -2.57 -3.51 16.72
CA SER A 18 -3.89 -4.01 16.30
C SER A 18 -4.51 -3.21 15.16
N SER A 19 -4.13 -1.93 14.99
CA SER A 19 -4.70 -1.06 13.94
C SER A 19 -4.20 -1.38 12.53
N ALA A 20 -3.22 -2.27 12.38
CA ALA A 20 -2.66 -2.68 11.09
C ALA A 20 -3.40 -3.87 10.44
N LEU A 21 -4.28 -4.58 11.18
CA LEU A 21 -4.83 -5.87 10.74
C LEU A 21 -6.14 -5.81 9.94
N ALA A 22 -6.74 -4.64 9.72
CA ALA A 22 -7.90 -4.53 8.83
C ALA A 22 -7.43 -4.49 7.35
N ALA A 23 -6.92 -5.62 6.84
CA ALA A 23 -6.98 -5.88 5.41
C ALA A 23 -8.45 -6.20 5.11
N ASP A 24 -9.21 -5.16 4.80
CA ASP A 24 -10.56 -5.34 4.29
C ASP A 24 -10.45 -6.25 3.06
N ASN A 25 -11.18 -7.37 3.05
CA ASN A 25 -11.15 -8.37 1.97
C ASN A 25 -11.82 -7.81 0.70
N MET A 26 -11.24 -6.75 0.15
CA MET A 26 -11.67 -6.08 -1.06
C MET A 26 -10.80 -6.55 -2.22
N GLN A 27 -11.43 -6.70 -3.38
CA GLN A 27 -10.74 -7.09 -4.61
C GLN A 27 -9.56 -6.16 -4.89
N GLY A 28 -8.38 -6.74 -5.16
CA GLY A 28 -7.17 -5.99 -5.47
C GLY A 28 -6.40 -5.49 -4.25
N ILE A 29 -6.83 -5.78 -3.02
CA ILE A 29 -6.07 -5.46 -1.81
C ILE A 29 -5.65 -6.75 -1.11
N THR A 30 -4.36 -6.87 -0.82
CA THR A 30 -3.81 -7.97 -0.01
C THR A 30 -3.20 -7.43 1.29
N ALA A 31 -2.58 -8.31 2.09
CA ALA A 31 -1.81 -7.89 3.25
C ALA A 31 -0.63 -6.98 2.90
N THR A 32 -0.10 -7.06 1.66
CA THR A 32 1.16 -6.40 1.26
C THR A 32 1.04 -5.60 -0.04
N THR A 33 -0.05 -5.71 -0.79
CA THR A 33 -0.20 -5.05 -2.09
C THR A 33 -1.56 -4.39 -2.29
N ILE A 34 -1.57 -3.36 -3.14
CA ILE A 34 -2.75 -2.74 -3.73
C ILE A 34 -2.59 -2.80 -5.25
N LYS A 35 -3.48 -3.48 -5.94
CA LYS A 35 -3.45 -3.63 -7.40
C LYS A 35 -4.10 -2.43 -8.08
N ILE A 36 -3.40 -1.83 -9.03
CA ILE A 36 -3.86 -0.68 -9.81
C ILE A 36 -3.99 -1.10 -11.26
N GLY A 37 -5.20 -0.95 -11.82
CA GLY A 37 -5.40 -1.09 -13.26
C GLY A 37 -5.02 0.20 -13.98
N SER A 38 -4.24 0.09 -15.06
CA SER A 38 -3.97 1.21 -15.96
C SER A 38 -4.81 1.06 -17.23
N LEU A 39 -5.57 2.10 -17.57
CA LEU A 39 -6.29 2.19 -18.83
C LEU A 39 -5.62 3.26 -19.69
N GLY A 40 -5.08 2.84 -20.83
CA GLY A 40 -4.45 3.73 -21.78
C GLY A 40 -4.44 3.12 -23.17
N PRO A 41 -4.12 3.92 -24.19
CA PRO A 41 -3.95 3.42 -25.55
C PRO A 41 -2.60 2.70 -25.64
N PHE A 42 -2.53 1.45 -25.18
CA PHE A 42 -1.29 0.67 -25.21
C PHE A 42 -0.95 0.13 -26.61
N SER A 43 -1.91 0.19 -27.53
CA SER A 43 -1.79 -0.31 -28.91
C SER A 43 -2.66 0.50 -29.89
N GLY A 44 -2.48 0.24 -31.20
CA GLY A 44 -3.19 0.92 -32.28
C GLY A 44 -2.65 2.33 -32.57
N GLU A 45 -3.38 3.10 -33.37
CA GLU A 45 -2.94 4.45 -33.80
C GLU A 45 -2.76 5.43 -32.63
N ALA A 46 -3.59 5.29 -31.60
CA ALA A 46 -3.51 6.12 -30.40
C ALA A 46 -2.31 5.76 -29.48
N ALA A 47 -1.54 4.71 -29.78
CA ALA A 47 -0.39 4.30 -28.96
C ALA A 47 0.70 5.35 -28.83
N VAL A 48 0.72 6.35 -29.73
CA VAL A 48 1.59 7.53 -29.62
C VAL A 48 1.39 8.29 -28.30
N PHE A 49 0.22 8.17 -27.67
CA PHE A 49 -0.11 8.77 -26.38
C PHE A 49 0.26 7.89 -25.17
N ASN A 50 0.75 6.65 -25.37
CA ASN A 50 1.16 5.77 -24.28
C ASN A 50 2.15 6.38 -23.27
N PRO A 51 3.09 7.26 -23.66
CA PRO A 51 3.99 7.91 -22.71
C PRO A 51 3.30 8.69 -21.58
N LEU A 52 2.02 9.07 -21.74
CA LEU A 52 1.22 9.69 -20.67
C LEU A 52 1.05 8.76 -19.45
N ASN A 53 1.12 7.44 -19.63
CA ASN A 53 1.02 6.45 -18.55
C ASN A 53 2.27 6.38 -17.66
N PHE A 54 3.42 6.87 -18.12
CA PHE A 54 4.68 6.79 -17.36
C PHE A 54 4.69 7.69 -16.12
N GLY A 55 3.97 8.81 -16.15
CA GLY A 55 3.86 9.72 -15.00
C GLY A 55 3.19 9.05 -13.79
N PRO A 56 1.96 8.51 -13.94
CA PRO A 56 1.30 7.73 -12.91
C PRO A 56 2.15 6.56 -12.40
N GLU A 57 2.75 5.77 -13.29
CA GLU A 57 3.59 4.62 -12.91
C GLU A 57 4.82 5.07 -12.09
N ALA A 58 5.51 6.12 -12.52
CA ALA A 58 6.65 6.67 -11.81
C ALA A 58 6.29 7.18 -10.41
N TYR A 59 5.11 7.78 -10.25
CA TYR A 59 4.64 8.28 -8.96
C TYR A 59 4.26 7.13 -8.00
N LEU A 60 3.61 6.08 -8.50
CA LEU A 60 3.30 4.89 -7.69
C LEU A 60 4.57 4.16 -7.26
N ARG A 61 5.59 4.07 -8.14
CA ARG A 61 6.93 3.63 -7.78
C ARG A 61 7.57 4.50 -6.70
N TYR A 62 7.49 5.82 -6.83
CA TYR A 62 8.01 6.73 -5.81
C TYR A 62 7.36 6.48 -4.43
N ILE A 63 6.05 6.25 -4.37
CA ILE A 63 5.37 5.90 -3.11
C ILE A 63 5.86 4.55 -2.56
N ASN A 64 6.06 3.55 -3.43
CA ASN A 64 6.62 2.26 -3.03
C ASN A 64 8.02 2.40 -2.42
N ASP A 65 8.86 3.27 -2.98
CA ASP A 65 10.21 3.57 -2.48
C ASP A 65 10.17 4.29 -1.11
N LYS A 66 9.05 4.94 -0.76
CA LYS A 66 8.80 5.55 0.55
C LYS A 66 8.11 4.63 1.55
N GLY A 67 7.94 3.34 1.23
CA GLY A 67 7.36 2.34 2.12
C GLY A 67 5.88 2.03 1.86
N GLY A 68 5.28 2.61 0.82
CA GLY A 68 3.91 2.32 0.42
C GLY A 68 2.85 3.01 1.32
N ILE A 69 1.62 2.51 1.25
CA ILE A 69 0.47 3.02 2.01
C ILE A 69 -0.03 1.92 2.95
N HIS A 70 -0.07 2.20 4.25
CA HIS A 70 -0.46 1.23 5.28
C HIS A 70 0.30 -0.10 5.17
N GLY A 71 1.61 -0.04 4.89
CA GLY A 71 2.47 -1.21 4.70
C GLY A 71 2.27 -1.96 3.37
N ARG A 72 1.48 -1.41 2.44
CA ARG A 72 1.20 -2.04 1.14
C ARG A 72 1.87 -1.28 0.00
N LYS A 73 2.47 -2.02 -0.93
CA LYS A 73 3.02 -1.46 -2.17
C LYS A 73 1.98 -1.52 -3.29
N PHE A 74 2.03 -0.57 -4.21
CA PHE A 74 1.27 -0.64 -5.45
C PHE A 74 1.85 -1.69 -6.39
N GLU A 75 0.98 -2.54 -6.91
CA GLU A 75 1.21 -3.45 -8.04
C GLU A 75 0.50 -2.82 -9.25
N THR A 76 1.27 -2.36 -10.23
CA THR A 76 0.82 -1.68 -11.45
C THR A 76 1.12 -2.52 -12.67
#